data_AF-A0A526Z945-F1
#
_entry.id   AF-A0A526Z945-F1
#
_cell.length_a   1.000
_cell.length_b   1.000
_cell.length_c   1.000
_cell.angle_alpha   90.00
_cell.angle_beta   90.00
_cell.angle_gamma   90.00
#
_symmetry.space_group_name_H-M   'P 1'
#
loop_
_entity.id
_entity.type
_entity.pdbx_description
1 polymer ?
#
loop_
_entity_poly.entity_id
_entity_poly.type
_entity_poly.pdbx_seq_one_letter_code
_entity_poly.pdbx_strand_id
1 'polypeptide(L)'
;PSFREGVKLWAKIGLLSFGGPAGQIALMHRELVEERRWIGEQRFLHALNYCMLLPGPEAQQLAIYIGWLLHRTIGGLVAGILFVAPGALVMLTLSVLYALYG
;
A
#
# COMPACT_ATOMS: atom_id res chain seq x y z
N PRO A 1 -0.22 12.23 11.50
CA PRO A 1 -1.40 12.37 10.60
C PRO A 1 -2.65 11.85 11.29
N SER A 2 -3.84 12.26 10.84
CA SER A 2 -5.09 11.67 11.33
C SER A 2 -5.34 10.32 10.65
N PHE A 3 -6.03 9.41 11.35
CA PHE A 3 -6.36 8.09 10.82
C PHE A 3 -7.15 8.15 9.50
N ARG A 4 -8.07 9.12 9.38
CA ARG A 4 -8.87 9.33 8.17
C ARG A 4 -8.03 9.71 6.96
N GLU A 5 -6.97 10.49 7.16
CA GLU A 5 -6.02 10.81 6.09
C GLU A 5 -5.20 9.59 5.69
N GLY A 6 -4.78 8.77 6.66
CA GLY A 6 -4.11 7.49 6.41
C GLY A 6 -4.97 6.57 5.54
N VAL A 7 -6.23 6.35 5.91
CA VAL A 7 -7.19 5.54 5.13
C VAL A 7 -7.30 6.04 3.68
N LYS A 8 -7.46 7.37 3.49
CA LYS A 8 -7.54 7.97 2.15
C LYS A 8 -6.27 7.73 1.34
N LEU A 9 -5.10 7.85 1.96
CA LEU A 9 -3.82 7.60 1.31
C LEU A 9 -3.70 6.13 0.88
N TRP A 10 -3.96 5.19 1.77
CA TRP A 10 -3.86 3.76 1.45
C TRP A 10 -4.84 3.33 0.38
N ALA A 11 -6.07 3.86 0.40
CA ALA A 11 -7.04 3.64 -0.68
C ALA A 11 -6.54 4.22 -2.01
N LYS A 12 -5.95 5.42 -2.01
CA LYS A 12 -5.34 6.02 -3.20
C LYS A 12 -4.19 5.17 -3.73
N ILE A 13 -3.28 4.71 -2.85
CA ILE A 13 -2.14 3.86 -3.23
C ILE A 13 -2.64 2.53 -3.80
N GLY A 14 -3.63 1.88 -3.20
CA GLY A 14 -4.20 0.63 -3.71
C GLY A 14 -4.87 0.81 -5.08
N LEU A 15 -5.59 1.92 -5.28
CA LEU A 15 -6.20 2.25 -6.57
C LEU A 15 -5.18 2.64 -7.65
N LEU A 16 -4.03 3.19 -7.25
CA LEU A 16 -2.98 3.63 -8.16
C LEU A 16 -1.79 2.65 -8.20
N SER A 17 -1.93 1.45 -7.66
CA SER A 17 -0.86 0.43 -7.59
C SER A 17 -0.58 -0.26 -8.94
N PHE A 18 -0.39 0.54 -9.99
CA PHE A 18 -0.02 0.11 -11.33
C PHE A 18 1.47 0.41 -11.58
N GLY A 19 2.13 -0.38 -12.44
CA GLY A 19 3.54 -0.19 -12.79
C GLY A 19 4.54 -1.09 -12.04
N GLY A 20 4.06 -2.15 -11.38
CA GLY A 20 4.89 -3.14 -10.70
C GLY A 20 5.46 -2.67 -9.36
N PRO A 21 6.26 -3.51 -8.67
CA PRO A 21 6.73 -3.24 -7.31
C PRO A 21 7.53 -1.94 -7.18
N ALA A 22 8.41 -1.65 -8.15
CA ALA A 22 9.20 -0.42 -8.16
C ALA A 22 8.33 0.84 -8.28
N GLY A 23 7.31 0.81 -9.15
CA GLY A 23 6.36 1.92 -9.31
C GLY A 23 5.52 2.16 -8.04
N GLN A 24 5.09 1.08 -7.40
CA GLN A 24 4.35 1.16 -6.13
C GLN A 24 5.20 1.73 -4.99
N ILE A 25 6.47 1.33 -4.89
CA ILE A 25 7.43 1.87 -3.90
C ILE A 25 7.71 3.35 -4.17
N ALA A 26 7.90 3.75 -5.43
CA ALA A 26 8.10 5.14 -5.81
C ALA A 26 6.87 6.01 -5.48
N LEU A 27 5.65 5.50 -5.74
CA LEU A 27 4.41 6.18 -5.35
C LEU A 27 4.31 6.36 -3.83
N MET A 28 4.64 5.32 -3.07
CA MET A 28 4.68 5.38 -1.61
C MET A 28 5.69 6.41 -1.12
N HIS A 29 6.91 6.42 -1.67
CA HIS A 29 7.94 7.39 -1.33
C HIS A 29 7.47 8.83 -1.59
N ARG A 30 6.99 9.11 -2.80
CA ARG A 30 6.45 10.43 -3.18
C ARG A 30 5.34 10.90 -2.24
N GLU A 31 4.33 10.08 -1.98
CA GLU A 31 3.21 10.48 -1.12
C GLU A 31 3.61 10.64 0.35
N LEU A 32 4.36 9.68 0.90
CA LEU A 32 4.65 9.61 2.34
C LEU A 32 5.81 10.52 2.76
N VAL A 33 6.81 10.68 1.90
CA VAL A 33 8.04 11.41 2.18
C VAL A 33 8.01 12.81 1.57
N GLU A 34 7.71 12.94 0.28
CA GLU A 34 7.82 14.23 -0.41
C GLU A 34 6.58 15.12 -0.19
N GLU A 35 5.39 14.62 -0.55
CA GLU A 35 4.15 15.40 -0.54
C GLU A 35 3.63 15.63 0.89
N ARG A 36 3.49 14.56 1.68
CA ARG A 36 2.89 14.65 3.01
C ARG A 36 3.89 14.81 4.14
N ARG A 37 5.14 14.41 3.92
CA ARG A 37 6.24 14.46 4.91
C ARG A 37 5.88 13.78 6.24
N TRP A 38 5.13 12.68 6.19
CA TRP A 38 4.73 11.92 7.38
C TRP A 38 5.84 11.02 7.89
N ILE A 39 6.74 10.61 7.01
CA ILE A 39 7.95 9.84 7.30
C ILE A 39 9.11 10.52 6.60
N GLY A 40 10.26 10.63 7.28
CA GLY A 40 11.48 11.14 6.66
C GLY A 40 12.17 10.10 5.77
N GLU A 41 12.94 10.58 4.79
CA GLU A 41 13.70 9.79 3.82
C GLU A 41 14.40 8.58 4.44
N GLN A 42 15.21 8.83 5.47
CA GLN A 42 16.02 7.81 6.13
C GLN A 42 15.15 6.70 6.75
N ARG A 43 14.03 7.06 7.37
CA ARG A 43 13.12 6.10 8.00
C ARG A 43 12.34 5.30 6.96
N PHE A 44 12.01 5.89 5.81
CA PHE A 44 11.45 5.18 4.67
C PHE A 44 12.43 4.16 4.10
N LEU A 45 13.68 4.57 3.87
CA LEU A 45 14.74 3.69 3.35
C LEU A 45 15.06 2.55 4.32
N HIS A 46 15.08 2.81 5.63
CA HIS A 46 15.23 1.75 6.63
C HIS A 46 14.08 0.74 6.58
N ALA A 47 12.83 1.20 6.43
CA ALA A 47 11.68 0.33 6.27
C ALA A 47 11.76 -0.50 4.98
N LEU A 48 12.17 0.13 3.88
CA LEU A 48 12.33 -0.53 2.58
C LEU A 48 13.40 -1.62 2.65
N ASN A 49 14.58 -1.30 3.18
CA ASN A 49 15.67 -2.25 3.35
C ASN A 49 15.25 -3.44 4.23
N TYR A 50 14.45 -3.19 5.27
CA TYR A 50 13.90 -4.25 6.10
C TYR A 50 12.94 -5.17 5.32
N CYS A 51 12.05 -4.60 4.51
CA CYS A 51 11.13 -5.39 3.69
C CYS A 51 11.84 -6.17 2.58
N MET A 52 12.92 -5.63 2.01
CA MET A 52 13.76 -6.33 1.02
C MET A 52 14.49 -7.55 1.59
N LEU A 53 14.71 -7.60 2.91
CA LEU A 53 15.29 -8.76 3.58
C LEU A 53 14.26 -9.86 3.86
N LEU A 54 12.98 -9.52 3.91
CA LEU A 54 11.91 -10.47 4.19
C LEU A 54 11.46 -11.14 2.88
N PRO A 55 11.24 -12.46 2.86
CA PRO A 55 10.66 -13.11 1.70
C PRO A 55 9.21 -12.63 1.51
N GLY A 56 8.87 -12.08 0.35
CA GLY A 56 7.51 -11.69 0.02
C GLY A 56 7.43 -10.44 -0.86
N PRO A 57 6.19 -9.98 -1.16
CA PRO A 57 5.97 -8.80 -1.98
C PRO A 57 6.39 -7.53 -1.23
N GLU A 58 7.51 -6.93 -1.65
CA GLU A 58 8.22 -5.87 -0.93
C GLU A 58 7.35 -4.61 -0.78
N ALA A 59 6.63 -4.23 -1.84
CA ALA A 59 5.74 -3.07 -1.82
C ALA A 59 4.59 -3.24 -0.82
N GLN A 60 3.99 -4.44 -0.76
CA GLN A 60 2.90 -4.71 0.18
C GLN A 60 3.41 -4.76 1.62
N GLN A 61 4.55 -5.41 1.86
CA GLN A 61 5.17 -5.44 3.19
C GLN A 61 5.51 -4.02 3.68
N LEU A 62 6.05 -3.18 2.78
CA LEU A 62 6.35 -1.78 3.08
C LEU A 62 5.09 -0.99 3.43
N ALA A 63 4.01 -1.16 2.66
CA ALA A 63 2.73 -0.51 2.94
C ALA A 63 2.19 -0.92 4.32
N ILE A 64 2.21 -2.21 4.66
CA ILE A 64 1.77 -2.71 5.97
C ILE A 64 2.64 -2.16 7.10
N TYR A 65 3.96 -2.18 6.93
CA TYR A 65 4.90 -1.72 7.94
C TYR A 65 4.76 -0.21 8.19
N ILE A 66 4.67 0.59 7.14
CA ILE A 66 4.45 2.04 7.26
C ILE A 66 3.06 2.34 7.81
N GLY A 67 2.03 1.61 7.38
CA GLY A 67 0.69 1.69 7.97
C GLY A 67 0.72 1.45 9.48
N TRP A 68 1.48 0.44 9.90
CA TRP A 68 1.70 0.14 11.32
C TRP A 68 2.49 1.25 12.03
N LEU A 69 3.49 1.83 11.39
CA LEU A 69 4.26 2.94 11.94
C LEU A 69 3.40 4.19 12.20
N LEU A 70 2.42 4.45 11.34
CA LEU A 70 1.55 5.62 11.41
C LEU A 70 0.38 5.46 12.39
N HIS A 71 -0.26 4.29 12.42
CA HIS A 71 -1.47 4.06 13.23
C HIS A 71 -1.51 2.72 13.96
N ARG A 72 -0.34 2.14 14.27
CA ARG A 72 -0.18 0.84 14.96
C ARG A 72 -0.92 -0.28 14.23
N THR A 73 -1.35 -1.31 14.95
CA THR A 73 -1.98 -2.52 14.39
C THR A 73 -3.11 -2.23 13.40
N ILE A 74 -3.99 -1.29 13.73
CA ILE A 74 -5.12 -0.90 12.87
C ILE A 74 -4.60 -0.28 11.56
N GLY A 75 -3.57 0.57 11.64
CA GLY A 75 -2.95 1.16 10.45
C GLY A 75 -2.34 0.13 9.51
N GLY A 76 -1.64 -0.87 10.04
CA GLY A 76 -1.04 -1.94 9.23
C GLY A 76 -2.09 -2.81 8.55
N LEU A 77 -3.15 -3.19 9.27
CA LEU A 77 -4.28 -3.95 8.70
C LEU A 77 -4.96 -3.17 7.58
N VAL A 78 -5.29 -1.90 7.82
CA VAL A 78 -5.95 -1.05 6.84
C VAL A 78 -5.08 -0.83 5.60
N ALA A 79 -3.78 -0.58 5.80
CA ALA A 79 -2.84 -0.43 4.68
C ALA A 79 -2.77 -1.69 3.82
N GLY A 80 -2.61 -2.87 4.45
CA GLY A 80 -2.56 -4.14 3.72
C GLY A 80 -3.86 -4.48 2.99
N ILE A 81 -5.02 -4.30 3.65
CA ILE A 81 -6.32 -4.57 3.04
C ILE A 81 -6.57 -3.62 1.87
N LEU A 82 -6.36 -2.31 2.04
CA LEU A 82 -6.63 -1.34 0.98
C LEU A 82 -5.64 -1.44 -0.18
N PHE A 83 -4.46 -1.99 0.05
CA PHE A 83 -3.50 -2.27 -1.01
C PHE A 83 -3.97 -3.39 -1.95
N VAL A 84 -4.55 -4.47 -1.40
CA VAL A 84 -4.96 -5.66 -2.18
C VAL A 84 -6.41 -5.57 -2.66
N ALA A 85 -7.30 -4.96 -1.87
CA ALA A 85 -8.74 -4.96 -2.10
C ALA A 85 -9.16 -4.43 -3.49
N PRO A 86 -8.60 -3.34 -4.04
CA PRO A 86 -8.97 -2.85 -5.36
C PRO A 86 -8.72 -3.88 -6.46
N GLY A 87 -7.54 -4.50 -6.46
CA GLY A 87 -7.20 -5.55 -7.43
C GLY A 87 -8.08 -6.79 -7.28
N ALA A 88 -8.32 -7.22 -6.03
CA ALA A 88 -9.20 -8.35 -5.74
C ALA A 88 -10.65 -8.09 -6.19
N LEU A 89 -11.18 -6.89 -5.97
CA LEU A 89 -12.52 -6.49 -6.40
C LEU A 89 -12.65 -6.50 -7.92
N VAL A 90 -11.66 -5.96 -8.65
CA VAL A 90 -11.66 -5.97 -10.12
C VAL A 90 -11.63 -7.41 -10.63
N MET A 91 -10.72 -8.24 -10.13
CA MET A 91 -10.62 -9.65 -10.52
C MET A 91 -11.91 -10.41 -10.24
N LEU A 92 -12.48 -10.27 -9.03
CA LEU A 92 -13.73 -10.92 -8.66
C LEU A 92 -14.89 -10.47 -9.55
N THR A 93 -14.99 -9.17 -9.84
CA THR A 93 -16.03 -8.63 -10.73
C THR A 93 -15.91 -9.22 -12.12
N LEU A 94 -14.70 -9.27 -12.69
CA LEU A 94 -14.45 -9.88 -13.99
C LEU A 94 -14.77 -11.38 -13.98
N SER A 95 -14.40 -12.11 -12.93
CA SER A 95 -14.72 -13.53 -12.78
C SER A 95 -16.23 -13.79 -12.70
N VAL A 96 -16.97 -12.96 -11.96
CA VAL A 96 -18.44 -13.07 -11.85
C VAL A 96 -19.10 -12.75 -13.19
N LEU A 97 -18.65 -11.69 -13.86
CA LEU A 97 -19.17 -11.34 -15.20
C LEU A 97 -18.91 -12.47 -16.19
N TYR A 98 -17.72 -13.07 -16.17
CA TYR A 98 -17.39 -14.23 -16.98
C TYR A 98 -18.28 -15.43 -16.66
N ALA A 99 -18.53 -15.74 -15.39
CA ALA A 99 -19.38 -16.87 -15.00
C ALA A 99 -20.87 -16.67 -15.33
N LEU A 100 -21.35 -15.42 -15.43
CA LEU A 100 -22.76 -15.10 -15.70
C LEU A 100 -23.06 -14.90 -17.18
N TYR A 101 -22.11 -14.37 -17.96
CA TYR A 101 -22.30 -13.97 -19.36
C TYR A 101 -21.39 -14.70 -20.34
N GLY A 102 -20.54 -15.61 -19.86
CA GLY A 102 -19.61 -16.44 -20.63
C GLY A 102 -20.00 -17.91 -20.61
#